data_AF-A0A557QKQ1-F1
#
_entry.id   AF-A0A557QKQ1-F1
#
_cell.length_a   1.000
_cell.length_b   1.000
_cell.length_c   1.000
_cell.angle_alpha   90.00
_cell.angle_beta   90.00
_cell.angle_gamma   90.00
#
_symmetry.space_group_name_H-M   'P 1'
#
loop_
_entity.id
_entity.type
_entity.pdbx_description
1 polymer ?
#
loop_
_entity_poly.entity_id
_entity_poly.type
_entity_poly.pdbx_seq_one_letter_code
_entity_poly.pdbx_strand_id
1 'polypeptide(L)'
;MPTKPLDRLMFVQGGLCFFCKQPLPKAEASVEHLFASSNGGSNNDENCVACCKSVNALLGSMSLKEKFQVVLNQKGQFKCPNSVTSTKTATPSKKPPKAPSVAKTKDDKFAFVVANLKRRGNSKPRTLKTLTTTIASLYPKGLSKAELASLLQQLQSTGKVTVKENKVAYSL
;
A
#
# COMPACT_ATOMS: atom_id res chain seq x y z
N MET A 1 11.47 -21.28 16.81
CA MET A 1 10.38 -20.30 17.02
C MET A 1 10.32 -19.39 15.80
N PRO A 2 9.16 -19.09 15.22
CA PRO A 2 9.09 -18.14 14.11
C PRO A 2 9.50 -16.77 14.63
N THR A 3 10.65 -16.27 14.18
CA THR A 3 11.13 -14.92 14.47
C THR A 3 10.11 -13.91 13.93
N LYS A 4 9.82 -12.85 14.70
CA LYS A 4 8.91 -11.80 14.22
C LYS A 4 9.43 -11.25 12.88
N PRO A 5 8.56 -10.92 11.90
CA PRO A 5 8.99 -10.45 10.58
C PRO A 5 9.98 -9.29 10.64
N LEU A 6 9.77 -8.35 11.58
CA LEU A 6 10.67 -7.23 11.79
C LEU A 6 12.08 -7.66 12.24
N ASP A 7 12.18 -8.59 13.20
CA ASP A 7 13.49 -9.08 13.66
C ASP A 7 14.25 -9.79 12.54
N ARG A 8 13.54 -10.56 11.70
CA ARG A 8 14.13 -11.21 10.51
C ARG A 8 14.65 -10.18 9.52
N LEU A 9 13.84 -9.18 9.15
CA LEU A 9 14.22 -8.15 8.19
C LEU A 9 15.40 -7.30 8.70
N MET A 10 15.39 -6.94 9.98
CA MET A 10 16.50 -6.22 10.60
C MET A 10 17.80 -7.04 10.55
N PHE A 11 17.74 -8.35 10.82
CA PHE A 11 18.90 -9.23 10.74
C PHE A 11 19.44 -9.31 9.30
N VAL A 12 18.58 -9.58 8.32
CA VAL A 12 18.97 -9.69 6.90
C VAL A 12 19.52 -8.36 6.35
N GLN A 13 19.03 -7.23 6.85
CA GLN A 13 19.51 -5.89 6.47
C GLN A 13 20.73 -5.40 7.26
N GLY A 14 21.34 -6.25 8.10
CA GLY A 14 22.52 -5.87 8.89
C GLY A 14 22.25 -4.80 9.95
N GLY A 15 21.02 -4.71 10.46
CA GLY A 15 20.63 -3.70 11.44
C GLY A 15 20.54 -2.28 10.88
N LEU A 16 20.51 -2.13 9.55
CA LEU A 16 20.41 -0.83 8.88
C LEU A 16 19.00 -0.59 8.34
N CYS A 17 18.59 0.67 8.33
CA CYS A 17 17.37 1.10 7.64
C CYS A 17 17.52 0.93 6.13
N PHE A 18 16.51 0.35 5.48
CA PHE A 18 16.54 0.08 4.04
C PHE A 18 16.76 1.35 3.20
N PHE A 19 16.15 2.48 3.60
CA PHE A 19 16.19 3.74 2.84
C PHE A 19 17.40 4.60 3.17
N CYS A 20 17.58 4.98 4.44
CA CYS A 20 18.65 5.93 4.82
C CYS A 20 20.01 5.28 5.09
N LYS A 21 20.06 3.95 5.16
CA LYS A 21 21.26 3.17 5.48
C LYS A 21 21.91 3.48 6.84
N GLN A 22 21.25 4.26 7.70
CA GLN A 22 21.70 4.48 9.07
C GLN A 22 21.36 3.30 9.98
N PRO A 23 22.08 3.12 11.11
CA PRO A 23 21.74 2.15 12.13
C PRO A 23 20.27 2.28 12.55
N LEU A 24 19.58 1.15 12.66
CA LEU A 24 18.16 1.08 12.96
C LEU A 24 17.94 0.44 14.35
N PRO A 25 17.74 1.26 15.41
CA PRO A 25 17.37 0.72 16.71
C PRO A 25 16.00 0.03 16.65
N LYS A 26 15.83 -1.10 17.37
CA LYS A 26 14.55 -1.83 17.41
C LYS A 26 13.37 -0.95 17.83
N ALA A 27 13.60 0.03 18.71
CA ALA A 27 12.58 0.98 19.15
C ALA A 27 12.07 1.89 18.03
N GLU A 28 12.89 2.18 17.02
CA GLU A 28 12.56 3.05 15.87
C GLU A 28 12.32 2.26 14.58
N ALA A 29 12.38 0.93 14.66
CA ALA A 29 12.18 0.04 13.53
C ALA A 29 10.70 -0.17 13.22
N SER A 30 10.38 -0.19 11.93
CA SER A 30 9.07 -0.50 11.39
C SER A 30 9.21 -1.34 10.14
N VAL A 31 8.21 -2.20 9.86
CA VAL A 31 8.09 -2.87 8.57
C VAL A 31 7.40 -1.91 7.60
N GLU A 32 8.00 -1.71 6.44
CA GLU A 32 7.43 -0.96 5.33
C GLU A 32 7.22 -1.88 4.13
N HIS A 33 6.11 -1.68 3.43
CA HIS A 33 5.81 -2.40 2.20
C HIS A 33 6.27 -1.55 1.01
N LEU A 34 7.21 -2.05 0.20
CA LEU A 34 7.70 -1.32 -0.96
C LEU A 34 6.54 -0.99 -1.91
N PHE A 35 5.72 -1.99 -2.22
CA PHE A 35 4.41 -1.82 -2.82
C PHE A 35 3.34 -1.83 -1.72
N ALA A 36 2.71 -0.67 -1.48
CA ALA A 36 1.73 -0.52 -0.41
C ALA A 36 0.58 -1.53 -0.54
N SER A 37 0.13 -2.08 0.59
CA SER A 37 -0.98 -3.03 0.63
C SER A 37 -2.29 -2.45 0.10
N SER A 38 -2.54 -1.16 0.33
CA SER A 38 -3.67 -0.41 -0.26
C SER A 38 -3.63 -0.35 -1.79
N ASN A 39 -2.46 -0.54 -2.39
CA ASN A 39 -2.26 -0.63 -3.84
C ASN A 39 -2.19 -2.08 -4.35
N GLY A 40 -2.35 -3.08 -3.46
CA GLY A 40 -2.33 -4.51 -3.80
C GLY A 40 -0.99 -5.21 -3.56
N GLY A 41 -0.10 -4.65 -2.75
CA GLY A 41 1.11 -5.35 -2.32
C GLY A 41 0.85 -6.40 -1.25
N SER A 42 1.62 -7.49 -1.31
CA SER A 42 1.58 -8.61 -0.37
C SER A 42 2.47 -8.39 0.86
N ASN A 43 2.24 -9.13 1.94
CA ASN A 43 3.06 -9.08 3.15
C ASN A 43 4.23 -10.08 3.13
N ASN A 44 4.68 -10.50 1.95
CA ASN A 44 5.81 -11.41 1.80
C ASN A 44 7.15 -10.67 1.97
N ASP A 45 8.21 -11.38 2.32
CA ASP A 45 9.54 -10.79 2.55
C ASP A 45 10.07 -9.99 1.36
N GLU A 46 9.79 -10.41 0.12
CA GLU A 46 10.19 -9.67 -1.09
C GLU A 46 9.62 -8.24 -1.17
N ASN A 47 8.47 -8.00 -0.53
CA ASN A 47 7.81 -6.70 -0.52
C ASN A 47 8.02 -5.94 0.80
N CYS A 48 8.56 -6.57 1.83
CA CYS A 48 8.68 -6.00 3.17
C CYS A 48 10.13 -5.65 3.49
N VAL A 49 10.35 -4.47 4.05
CA VAL A 49 11.68 -4.01 4.47
C VAL A 49 11.62 -3.41 5.87
N ALA A 50 12.70 -3.51 6.63
CA ALA A 50 12.86 -2.77 7.88
C ALA A 50 13.32 -1.34 7.59
N CYS A 51 12.60 -0.35 8.10
CA CYS A 51 12.96 1.06 7.97
C CYS A 51 12.64 1.84 9.26
N CYS A 52 13.09 3.09 9.31
CA CYS A 52 12.73 3.99 10.40
C CYS A 52 11.22 4.28 10.38
N LYS A 53 10.59 4.33 11.55
CA LYS A 53 9.17 4.72 11.71
C LYS A 53 8.82 6.02 10.99
N SER A 54 9.71 7.02 11.05
CA SER A 54 9.51 8.30 10.37
C SER A 54 9.44 8.17 8.84
N VAL A 55 10.20 7.24 8.27
CA VAL A 55 10.20 6.98 6.83
C VAL A 55 8.94 6.22 6.44
N ASN A 56 8.54 5.24 7.26
CA ASN A 56 7.29 4.53 7.04
C ASN A 56 6.07 5.48 7.12
N ALA A 57 6.07 6.44 8.04
CA ALA A 57 5.01 7.44 8.12
C ALA A 57 4.91 8.31 6.85
N LEU A 58 6.05 8.60 6.21
CA LEU A 58 6.11 9.37 4.96
C LEU A 58 5.72 8.50 3.75
N LEU A 59 6.27 7.31 3.62
CA LEU A 59 6.19 6.48 2.41
C LEU A 59 5.05 5.45 2.44
N GLY A 60 4.53 5.06 3.60
CA GLY A 60 3.63 3.90 3.75
C GLY A 60 2.33 4.00 2.95
N SER A 61 1.84 5.22 2.71
CA SER A 61 0.64 5.48 1.91
C SER A 61 0.92 5.83 0.44
N MET A 62 2.20 6.00 0.08
CA MET A 62 2.62 6.41 -1.25
C MET A 62 2.63 5.21 -2.23
N SER A 63 2.34 5.51 -3.49
CA SER A 63 2.56 4.57 -4.60
C SER A 63 4.05 4.40 -4.89
N LEU A 64 4.42 3.32 -5.60
CA LEU A 64 5.82 3.10 -6.02
C LEU A 64 6.39 4.29 -6.78
N LYS A 65 5.61 4.91 -7.68
CA LYS A 65 6.02 6.12 -8.41
C LYS A 65 6.44 7.24 -7.44
N GLU A 66 5.62 7.51 -6.44
CA GLU A 66 5.88 8.55 -5.45
C GLU A 66 7.08 8.19 -4.57
N LYS A 67 7.19 6.94 -4.09
CA LYS A 67 8.34 6.48 -3.30
C LYS A 67 9.65 6.64 -4.09
N PHE A 68 9.68 6.19 -5.35
CA PHE A 68 10.84 6.36 -6.21
C PHE A 68 11.15 7.83 -6.48
N GLN A 69 10.14 8.67 -6.73
CA GLN A 69 10.35 10.10 -6.92
C GLN A 69 11.03 10.74 -5.69
N VAL A 70 10.60 10.38 -4.47
CA VAL A 70 11.22 10.88 -3.24
C VAL A 70 12.69 10.45 -3.14
N VAL A 71 12.99 9.18 -3.41
CA VAL A 71 14.37 8.65 -3.37
C VAL A 71 15.25 9.30 -4.44
N LEU A 72 14.73 9.46 -5.66
CA LEU A 72 15.44 10.09 -6.78
C LEU A 72 15.71 11.57 -6.53
N ASN A 73 14.72 12.31 -5.99
CA ASN A 73 14.88 13.73 -5.65
C ASN A 73 15.94 13.94 -4.56
N GLN A 74 16.10 12.98 -3.65
CA GLN A 74 17.14 13.00 -2.62
C GLN A 74 18.49 12.48 -3.13
N LYS A 75 18.63 12.18 -4.44
CA LYS A 75 19.84 11.64 -5.07
C LYS A 75 20.38 10.39 -4.36
N GLY A 76 19.49 9.57 -3.81
CA GLY A 76 19.87 8.40 -3.00
C GLY A 76 20.45 8.73 -1.61
N GLN A 77 20.70 9.99 -1.27
CA GLN A 77 21.10 10.43 0.07
C GLN A 77 19.86 10.65 0.94
N PHE A 78 19.14 9.57 1.20
CA PHE A 78 17.93 9.66 2.00
C PHE A 78 18.28 9.89 3.46
N LYS A 79 17.94 11.04 4.03
CA LYS A 79 18.09 11.31 5.47
C LYS A 79 16.75 11.13 6.16
N CYS A 80 16.71 10.31 7.21
CA CYS A 80 15.50 10.17 7.99
C CYS A 80 15.19 11.48 8.70
N PRO A 81 13.96 12.01 8.57
CA PRO A 81 13.60 13.29 9.18
C PRO A 81 13.68 13.29 10.71
N ASN A 82 13.73 12.12 11.36
CA ASN A 82 13.92 11.97 12.81
C ASN A 82 15.34 11.55 13.22
N SER A 83 16.30 11.47 12.30
CA SER A 83 17.69 11.16 12.63
C SER A 83 18.40 12.41 13.12
N VAL A 84 18.02 12.90 14.30
CA VAL A 84 18.90 13.73 15.11
C VAL A 84 19.27 12.93 16.35
N THR A 85 20.56 12.65 16.48
CA THR A 85 21.25 12.24 17.70
C THR A 85 20.75 13.13 18.85
N SER A 86 19.94 12.63 19.79
CA SER A 86 19.68 13.28 21.09
C SER A 86 18.82 12.45 22.03
N THR A 87 19.43 12.06 23.14
CA THR A 87 18.84 11.79 24.45
C THR A 87 17.89 12.92 24.87
N LYS A 88 16.62 12.64 25.18
CA LYS A 88 15.76 13.24 26.25
C LYS A 88 14.26 12.96 26.02
N THR A 89 13.72 12.12 26.91
CA THR A 89 12.47 12.25 27.68
C THR A 89 11.19 12.86 27.04
N ALA A 90 10.13 12.03 27.01
CA ALA A 90 8.67 12.29 27.23
C ALA A 90 7.99 13.44 26.42
N THR A 91 6.75 13.35 25.92
CA THR A 91 5.51 12.69 26.40
C THR A 91 4.48 12.69 25.22
N PRO A 92 3.33 11.98 25.32
CA PRO A 92 2.38 11.77 24.23
C PRO A 92 1.34 12.89 24.11
N SER A 93 0.82 13.11 22.90
CA SER A 93 -0.37 13.94 22.64
C SER A 93 -1.12 13.32 21.47
N LYS A 94 -2.15 12.51 21.75
CA LYS A 94 -3.57 12.90 21.88
C LYS A 94 -4.19 13.23 20.51
N LYS A 95 -4.92 12.25 19.98
CA LYS A 95 -5.95 12.35 18.93
C LYS A 95 -6.83 13.59 19.14
N PRO A 96 -7.53 14.04 18.08
CA PRO A 96 -8.97 14.14 18.27
C PRO A 96 -9.83 13.40 17.22
N PRO A 97 -11.13 13.21 17.55
CA PRO A 97 -12.04 12.24 16.96
C PRO A 97 -13.12 12.88 16.06
N LYS A 98 -13.77 12.08 15.21
CA LYS A 98 -15.24 12.00 15.15
C LYS A 98 -15.73 10.90 14.19
N ALA A 99 -16.69 10.14 14.70
CA ALA A 99 -17.56 9.16 14.05
C ALA A 99 -18.68 9.89 13.25
N PRO A 100 -19.82 9.27 12.89
CA PRO A 100 -20.17 7.93 12.39
C PRO A 100 -20.90 8.04 11.01
N SER A 101 -21.65 7.00 10.61
CA SER A 101 -22.80 6.97 9.67
C SER A 101 -22.63 6.32 8.29
N VAL A 102 -22.95 5.02 8.30
CA VAL A 102 -23.83 4.26 7.39
C VAL A 102 -24.52 5.02 6.23
N ALA A 103 -24.57 4.35 5.07
CA ALA A 103 -25.46 4.55 3.90
C ALA A 103 -24.89 5.19 2.61
N LYS A 104 -23.82 4.62 2.01
CA LYS A 104 -23.43 4.85 0.58
C LYS A 104 -22.73 3.63 -0.07
N THR A 105 -23.13 2.42 0.30
CA THR A 105 -22.29 1.21 0.23
C THR A 105 -21.99 0.62 -1.16
N LYS A 106 -22.57 1.11 -2.26
CA LYS A 106 -22.30 0.56 -3.61
C LYS A 106 -21.60 1.55 -4.54
N ASP A 107 -22.05 2.80 -4.58
CA ASP A 107 -21.41 3.84 -5.42
C ASP A 107 -20.02 4.23 -4.93
N ASP A 108 -19.80 4.30 -3.62
CA ASP A 108 -18.46 4.55 -3.06
C ASP A 108 -17.50 3.41 -3.38
N LYS A 109 -17.99 2.16 -3.35
CA LYS A 109 -17.19 0.98 -3.72
C LYS A 109 -16.81 1.02 -5.20
N PHE A 110 -17.75 1.36 -6.07
CA PHE A 110 -17.49 1.47 -7.50
C PHE A 110 -16.50 2.59 -7.82
N ALA A 111 -16.70 3.78 -7.26
CA ALA A 111 -15.80 4.92 -7.42
C ALA A 111 -14.38 4.60 -6.94
N PHE A 112 -14.26 3.90 -5.81
CA PHE A 112 -12.97 3.45 -5.29
C PHE A 112 -12.25 2.48 -6.23
N VAL A 113 -12.97 1.49 -6.80
CA VAL A 113 -12.41 0.54 -7.77
C VAL A 113 -11.95 1.27 -9.03
N VAL A 114 -12.77 2.19 -9.57
CA VAL A 114 -12.43 2.98 -10.76
C VAL A 114 -11.18 3.85 -10.51
N ALA A 115 -11.10 4.53 -9.36
CA ALA A 115 -9.94 5.33 -8.99
C ALA A 115 -8.67 4.47 -8.85
N ASN A 116 -8.79 3.27 -8.27
CA ASN A 116 -7.68 2.32 -8.16
C ASN A 116 -7.20 1.84 -9.54
N LEU A 117 -8.12 1.49 -10.44
CA LEU A 117 -7.79 1.08 -11.81
C LEU A 117 -7.12 2.21 -12.60
N LYS A 118 -7.57 3.46 -12.45
CA LYS A 118 -6.90 4.63 -13.06
C LYS A 118 -5.48 4.83 -12.52
N ARG A 119 -5.28 4.72 -11.20
CA ARG A 119 -3.95 4.84 -10.57
C ARG A 119 -2.95 3.78 -11.06
N ARG A 120 -3.42 2.59 -11.45
CA ARG A 120 -2.56 1.48 -11.91
C ARG A 120 -1.94 1.70 -13.30
N GLY A 121 -2.49 2.57 -14.15
CA GLY A 121 -1.91 2.87 -15.47
C GLY A 121 -1.57 1.62 -16.30
N ASN A 122 -0.29 1.43 -16.66
CA ASN A 122 0.15 0.27 -17.45
C ASN A 122 0.11 -1.08 -16.69
N SER A 123 -0.02 -1.05 -15.37
CA SER A 123 -0.18 -2.23 -14.51
C SER A 123 -1.64 -2.63 -14.31
N LYS A 124 -2.56 -2.11 -15.13
CA LYS A 124 -3.98 -2.53 -15.15
C LYS A 124 -4.09 -4.03 -15.47
N PRO A 125 -4.90 -4.81 -14.73
CA PRO A 125 -5.08 -6.24 -14.98
C PRO A 125 -5.54 -6.54 -16.41
N ARG A 126 -4.81 -7.36 -17.16
CA ARG A 126 -5.11 -7.61 -18.58
C ARG A 126 -6.08 -8.78 -18.81
N THR A 127 -6.39 -9.54 -17.77
CA THR A 127 -7.27 -10.71 -17.83
C THR A 127 -8.39 -10.61 -16.80
N LEU A 128 -9.51 -11.28 -17.08
CA LEU A 128 -10.69 -11.22 -16.21
C LEU A 128 -10.39 -11.83 -14.83
N LYS A 129 -9.66 -12.96 -14.79
CA LYS A 129 -9.20 -13.56 -13.52
C LYS A 129 -8.39 -12.57 -12.67
N THR A 130 -7.39 -11.90 -13.27
CA THR A 130 -6.55 -10.96 -12.52
C THR A 130 -7.35 -9.74 -12.08
N LEU A 131 -8.31 -9.27 -12.88
CA LEU A 131 -9.21 -8.19 -12.48
C LEU A 131 -10.04 -8.60 -11.26
N THR A 132 -10.66 -9.78 -11.28
CA THR A 132 -11.47 -10.29 -10.16
C THR A 132 -10.65 -10.42 -8.88
N THR A 133 -9.45 -11.00 -8.95
CA THR A 133 -8.53 -11.10 -7.81
C THR A 133 -8.10 -9.73 -7.30
N THR A 134 -7.87 -8.78 -8.21
CA THR A 134 -7.50 -7.40 -7.86
C THR A 134 -8.65 -6.69 -7.15
N ILE A 135 -9.89 -6.82 -7.62
CA ILE A 135 -11.04 -6.20 -6.96
C ILE A 135 -11.28 -6.86 -5.60
N ALA A 136 -11.14 -8.18 -5.49
CA ALA A 136 -11.30 -8.88 -4.22
C ALA A 136 -10.25 -8.43 -3.18
N SER A 137 -9.00 -8.19 -3.58
CA SER A 137 -7.94 -7.76 -2.66
C SER A 137 -8.09 -6.31 -2.18
N LEU A 138 -8.84 -5.46 -2.88
CA LEU A 138 -9.14 -4.09 -2.44
C LEU A 138 -10.04 -4.04 -1.20
N TYR A 139 -10.73 -5.13 -0.86
CA TYR A 139 -11.69 -5.18 0.24
C TYR A 139 -11.28 -6.23 1.28
N PRO A 140 -10.49 -5.86 2.30
CA PRO A 140 -10.00 -6.79 3.32
C PRO A 140 -11.11 -7.37 4.22
N LYS A 141 -12.31 -6.76 4.23
CA LYS A 141 -13.50 -7.31 4.91
C LYS A 141 -14.20 -8.42 4.11
N GLY A 142 -13.65 -8.78 2.95
CA GLY A 142 -14.26 -9.74 2.03
C GLY A 142 -15.38 -9.10 1.21
N LEU A 143 -15.42 -9.44 -0.08
CA LEU A 143 -16.58 -9.23 -0.93
C LEU A 143 -17.22 -10.58 -1.19
N SER A 144 -18.55 -10.65 -1.14
CA SER A 144 -19.26 -11.83 -1.61
C SER A 144 -19.07 -12.01 -3.12
N LYS A 145 -19.13 -13.26 -3.61
CA LYS A 145 -19.04 -13.55 -5.05
C LYS A 145 -20.11 -12.78 -5.85
N ALA A 146 -21.29 -12.59 -5.27
CA ALA A 146 -22.38 -11.81 -5.85
C ALA A 146 -22.02 -10.33 -6.00
N GLU A 147 -21.43 -9.70 -4.98
CA GLU A 147 -21.01 -8.29 -5.05
C GLU A 147 -19.85 -8.08 -6.04
N LEU A 148 -18.90 -9.02 -6.13
CA LEU A 148 -17.84 -8.99 -7.14
C LEU A 148 -18.40 -9.03 -8.56
N ALA A 149 -19.36 -9.93 -8.80
CA ALA A 149 -20.03 -10.03 -10.10
C ALA A 149 -20.79 -8.73 -10.43
N SER A 150 -21.51 -8.16 -9.47
CA SER A 150 -22.21 -6.88 -9.66
C SER A 150 -21.25 -5.73 -9.99
N LEU A 151 -20.10 -5.64 -9.31
CA LEU A 151 -19.09 -4.60 -9.60
C LEU A 151 -18.47 -4.77 -10.99
N LEU A 152 -18.22 -6.01 -11.42
CA LEU A 152 -17.72 -6.29 -12.78
C LEU A 152 -18.76 -5.94 -13.85
N GLN A 153 -20.03 -6.29 -13.63
CA GLN A 153 -21.12 -5.88 -14.52
C GLN A 153 -21.29 -4.35 -14.55
N GLN A 154 -21.14 -3.69 -13.42
CA GLN A 154 -21.21 -2.23 -13.35
C GLN A 154 -20.05 -1.57 -14.13
N LEU A 155 -18.83 -2.12 -14.06
CA LEU A 155 -17.67 -1.67 -14.84
C LEU A 155 -17.85 -1.85 -16.35
N GLN A 156 -18.52 -2.92 -16.78
CA GLN A 156 -18.84 -3.18 -18.17
C GLN A 156 -19.97 -2.28 -18.70
N SER A 157 -21.07 -2.18 -17.95
CA SER A 157 -22.23 -1.37 -18.33
C SER A 157 -21.93 0.13 -18.38
N THR A 158 -21.03 0.63 -17.52
CA THR A 158 -20.53 2.02 -17.61
C THR A 158 -19.47 2.22 -18.68
N GLY A 159 -19.15 1.19 -19.47
CA GLY A 159 -18.19 1.26 -20.57
C GLY A 159 -16.74 1.47 -20.15
N LYS A 160 -16.45 1.45 -18.85
CA LYS A 160 -15.09 1.65 -18.30
C LYS A 160 -14.18 0.46 -18.59
N VAL A 161 -14.75 -0.72 -18.71
CA VAL A 161 -14.05 -1.98 -18.97
C VAL A 161 -14.75 -2.75 -20.07
N THR A 162 -14.01 -3.19 -21.09
CA THR A 162 -14.49 -4.09 -22.13
C THR A 162 -13.82 -5.44 -21.97
N VAL A 163 -14.61 -6.51 -21.90
CA VAL A 163 -14.09 -7.88 -21.83
C VAL A 163 -14.29 -8.55 -23.18
N LYS A 164 -13.20 -8.99 -23.82
CA LYS A 164 -13.24 -9.85 -25.01
C LYS A 164 -12.63 -11.21 -24.65
N GLU A 165 -13.46 -12.25 -24.65
CA GLU A 165 -13.16 -13.64 -24.29
C GLU A 165 -12.58 -13.81 -22.88
N ASN A 166 -11.31 -13.42 -22.69
CA ASN A 166 -10.61 -13.49 -21.40
C ASN A 166 -9.68 -12.28 -21.17
N LYS A 167 -9.59 -11.38 -22.15
CA LYS A 167 -8.80 -10.15 -22.09
C LYS A 167 -9.68 -8.97 -21.69
N VAL A 168 -9.09 -8.10 -20.88
CA VAL A 168 -9.73 -6.90 -20.34
C VAL A 168 -9.08 -5.68 -20.95
N ALA A 169 -9.89 -4.86 -21.63
CA ALA A 169 -9.52 -3.54 -22.12
C ALA A 169 -10.19 -2.47 -21.25
N TYR A 170 -9.55 -1.31 -21.12
CA TYR A 170 -10.03 -0.23 -20.25
C TYR A 170 -10.21 1.07 -21.03
N SER A 171 -11.36 1.69 -20.84
CA SER A 171 -11.71 3.01 -21.40
C SER A 171 -11.79 4.04 -20.27
N LEU A 172 -10.74 4.06 -19.42
CA LEU A 172 -10.66 4.78 -18.15
C LEU A 172 -9.67 5.92 -18.15
#